data_AF-A0A8S8Z922-F1
#
_entry.id   AF-A0A8S8Z922-F1
#
_cell.length_a   1.000
_cell.length_b   1.000
_cell.length_c   1.000
_cell.angle_alpha   90.00
_cell.angle_beta   90.00
_cell.angle_gamma   90.00
#
_symmetry.space_group_name_H-M   'P 1'
#
loop_
_entity.id
_entity.type
_entity.pdbx_description
1 polymer ?
#
loop_
_entity_poly.entity_id
_entity_poly.type
_entity_poly.pdbx_seq_one_letter_code
_entity_poly.pdbx_strand_id
1 'polypeptide(L)' 'MEQLIIPAIIAIVVAFFSVYGLTPFVIRALEKRNITVVDANKKEKTMIARPGGLSIIVGIELSLIIFLCIFPYL' A
#
# COMPACT_ATOMS: atom_id res chain seq x y z
N MET A 1 12.36 -2.67 -25.51
CA MET A 1 11.24 -2.04 -24.76
C MET A 1 10.09 -3.01 -24.53
N GLU A 2 9.65 -3.77 -25.54
CA GLU A 2 8.53 -4.74 -25.36
C GLU A 2 8.77 -5.80 -24.27
N GLN A 3 10.02 -6.25 -24.08
CA GLN A 3 10.37 -7.26 -23.07
C GLN A 3 10.18 -6.78 -21.61
N LEU A 4 10.09 -5.47 -21.37
CA LEU A 4 9.91 -4.89 -20.03
C LEU A 4 8.44 -4.74 -19.63
N ILE A 5 7.50 -4.87 -20.59
CA ILE A 5 6.07 -4.64 -20.36
C ILE A 5 5.50 -5.72 -19.44
N ILE A 6 5.81 -6.99 -19.70
CA ILE A 6 5.29 -8.12 -18.90
C ILE A 6 5.79 -8.05 -17.45
N PRO A 7 7.11 -7.90 -17.18
CA PRO A 7 7.61 -7.68 -15.82
C PRO A 7 6.98 -6.47 -15.12
N ALA A 8 6.81 -5.35 -15.83
CA ALA A 8 6.20 -4.14 -15.26
C ALA A 8 4.74 -4.37 -14.86
N ILE A 9 3.95 -5.09 -15.66
CA ILE A 9 2.57 -5.44 -15.32
C ILE A 9 2.54 -6.32 -14.06
N ILE A 10 3.42 -7.31 -13.97
CA ILE A 10 3.52 -8.17 -12.78
C ILE A 10 3.86 -7.33 -11.54
N ALA A 11 4.83 -6.41 -11.65
CA ALA A 11 5.21 -5.51 -10.55
C ALA A 11 4.02 -4.65 -10.08
N ILE A 12 3.27 -4.06 -11.01
CA ILE A 12 2.10 -3.21 -10.71
C ILE A 12 1.01 -4.03 -10.01
N VAL A 13 0.73 -5.23 -10.50
CA VAL A 13 -0.27 -6.14 -9.91
C VAL A 13 0.14 -6.49 -8.48
N VAL A 14 1.39 -6.90 -8.26
CA VAL A 14 1.91 -7.21 -6.92
C VAL A 14 1.81 -5.98 -6.00
N ALA A 15 2.28 -4.82 -6.45
CA ALA A 15 2.21 -3.58 -5.67
C ALA A 15 0.77 -3.24 -5.24
N PHE A 16 -0.18 -3.33 -6.17
CA PHE A 16 -1.60 -3.05 -5.89
C PHE A 16 -2.15 -3.99 -4.82
N PHE A 17 -1.98 -5.31 -4.99
CA PHE A 17 -2.51 -6.28 -4.04
C PHE A 17 -1.81 -6.22 -2.69
N SER A 18 -0.50 -5.93 -2.65
CA SER A 18 0.25 -5.70 -1.42
C SER A 18 -0.27 -4.49 -0.65
N VAL A 19 -0.43 -3.33 -1.30
CA VAL A 19 -0.95 -2.11 -0.64
C VAL A 19 -2.39 -2.31 -0.21
N TYR A 20 -3.25 -2.83 -1.11
CA TYR A 20 -4.67 -3.03 -0.83
C TYR A 20 -4.89 -4.01 0.32
N GLY A 21 -4.14 -5.13 0.33
CA GLY A 21 -4.19 -6.13 1.39
C GLY A 21 -3.64 -5.61 2.72
N LEU A 22 -2.57 -4.82 2.72
CA LEU A 22 -1.92 -4.32 3.93
C LEU A 22 -2.66 -3.15 4.59
N THR A 23 -3.28 -2.29 3.80
CA THR A 23 -3.99 -1.10 4.27
C THR A 23 -5.01 -1.36 5.40
N PRO A 24 -5.90 -2.37 5.34
CA PRO A 24 -6.84 -2.64 6.44
C PRO A 24 -6.13 -3.06 7.74
N PHE A 25 -4.99 -3.76 7.68
CA PHE A 25 -4.20 -4.10 8.86
C PHE A 25 -3.59 -2.85 9.49
N VAL A 26 -3.04 -1.95 8.66
CA VAL A 26 -2.48 -0.67 9.11
C VAL A 26 -3.57 0.20 9.75
N ILE A 27 -4.74 0.30 9.12
CA ILE A 27 -5.89 1.05 9.68
C ILE A 27 -6.25 0.50 11.06
N ARG A 28 -6.45 -0.82 11.19
CA ARG A 28 -6.77 -1.45 12.49
C ARG A 28 -5.68 -1.20 13.55
N ALA A 29 -4.41 -1.23 13.16
CA ALA A 29 -3.30 -0.98 14.07
C ALA A 29 -3.27 0.49 14.55
N LEU A 30 -3.55 1.44 13.67
CA LEU A 30 -3.62 2.87 13.98
C LEU A 30 -4.84 3.21 14.85
N GLU A 31 -5.99 2.61 14.56
CA GLU A 31 -7.21 2.73 15.38
C GLU A 31 -6.98 2.25 16.82
N LYS A 32 -6.33 1.08 16.99
CA LYS A 32 -5.97 0.56 18.33
C LYS A 32 -5.06 1.49 19.13
N ARG A 33 -4.28 2.33 18.45
CA ARG A 33 -3.37 3.31 19.07
C ARG A 33 -3.99 4.70 19.22
N ASN A 34 -5.29 4.88 18.93
CA ASN A 34 -5.98 6.16 18.91
C ASN A 34 -5.34 7.20 17.96
N ILE A 35 -4.65 6.74 16.91
CA ILE A 35 -4.07 7.63 15.88
C ILE A 35 -5.12 7.85 14.79
N THR A 36 -6.23 8.47 15.18
CA THR A 36 -7.39 8.74 14.33
C THR A 36 -7.76 10.21 14.42
N VAL A 37 -8.32 10.75 13.35
CA VAL A 37 -8.81 12.13 13.29
C VAL A 37 -10.23 12.16 12.77
N VAL A 38 -11.01 13.16 13.17
CA VAL A 38 -12.36 13.36 12.63
C VAL A 38 -12.24 13.73 11.15
N ASP A 39 -13.05 13.08 10.32
CA ASP A 39 -13.26 13.49 8.93
C ASP A 39 -14.05 14.80 8.89
N ALA A 40 -13.36 15.91 8.72
CA ALA A 40 -13.97 17.24 8.65
C ALA A 40 -14.87 17.44 7.42
N ASN A 41 -14.77 16.56 6.41
CA ASN A 41 -15.51 16.69 5.17
C ASN A 41 -16.82 15.87 5.16
N LYS A 42 -17.11 15.13 6.23
CA LYS A 42 -18.36 14.38 6.41
C LYS A 42 -19.25 15.03 7.45
N LYS A 43 -20.57 14.96 7.23
CA LYS A 43 -21.58 15.43 8.21
C LYS A 43 -21.49 14.64 9.51
N GLU A 44 -21.20 13.35 9.40
CA GLU A 44 -20.93 12.49 10.53
C GLU A 44 -19.48 12.68 10.98
N LYS A 45 -19.26 12.80 12.29
CA LYS A 45 -17.92 12.92 12.90
C LYS A 45 -17.21 11.56 12.92
N THR A 46 -17.08 10.93 11.76
CA THR A 46 -16.41 9.63 11.61
C THR A 46 -14.92 9.78 11.89
N MET A 47 -14.38 8.91 12.73
CA MET A 47 -12.95 8.85 13.00
C MET A 47 -12.25 8.05 11.91
N ILE A 48 -11.19 8.61 11.32
CA ILE A 48 -10.38 7.98 10.27
C ILE A 48 -8.94 7.85 10.75
N ALA A 49 -8.34 6.68 10.57
CA ALA A 49 -6.94 6.42 10.88
C ALA A 49 -5.99 7.30 10.03
N ARG A 50 -4.96 7.86 10.68
CA ARG A 50 -3.81 8.52 10.04
C ARG A 50 -2.52 7.95 10.64
N PRO A 51 -1.38 7.87 9.92
CA PRO A 51 -1.14 8.22 8.52
C PRO A 51 -1.30 7.01 7.57
N GLY A 52 -2.11 7.16 6.52
CA GLY A 52 -2.33 6.12 5.50
C GLY A 52 -1.14 5.90 4.55
N GLY A 53 -0.17 6.82 4.51
CA GLY A 53 1.02 6.68 3.65
C GLY A 53 1.93 5.51 4.02
N LEU A 54 1.86 5.00 5.26
CA LEU A 54 2.66 3.87 5.71
C LEU A 54 2.40 2.60 4.88
N SER A 55 1.15 2.31 4.53
CA SER A 55 0.83 1.13 3.72
C SER A 55 1.35 1.26 2.28
N ILE A 56 1.39 2.49 1.75
CA ILE A 56 1.93 2.78 0.41
C ILE A 56 3.44 2.57 0.39
N ILE A 57 4.17 3.14 1.35
CA ILE A 57 5.64 2.98 1.44
C ILE A 57 6.00 1.50 1.50
N VAL A 58 5.35 0.76 2.41
CA VAL A 58 5.62 -0.67 2.58
C VAL A 58 5.26 -1.47 1.33
N GLY A 59 4.15 -1.15 0.66
CA GLY A 59 3.75 -1.85 -0.56
C GLY A 59 4.66 -1.57 -1.75
N ILE A 60 5.20 -0.35 -1.88
CA ILE A 60 6.19 -0.01 -2.92
C ILE A 60 7.49 -0.76 -2.69
N GLU A 61 8.05 -0.71 -1.47
CA GLU A 61 9.27 -1.44 -1.10
C GLU A 61 9.13 -2.95 -1.33
N LEU A 62 8.03 -3.56 -0.89
CA LEU A 62 7.74 -4.97 -1.15
C LEU A 62 7.65 -5.29 -2.63
N SER A 63 6.99 -4.44 -3.42
CA SER A 63 6.88 -4.66 -4.86
C SER A 63 8.24 -4.61 -5.55
N LEU A 64 9.12 -3.70 -5.11
CA LEU A 64 10.48 -3.58 -5.63
C LEU A 64 11.33 -4.80 -5.29
N ILE A 65 11.28 -5.26 -4.03
CA ILE A 65 12.00 -6.46 -3.58
C ILE A 65 11.52 -7.70 -4.36
N ILE A 66 10.21 -7.88 -4.50
CA ILE A 66 9.64 -9.01 -5.25
C ILE A 66 10.05 -8.94 -6.72
N PHE A 67 10.01 -7.74 -7.31
CA PHE A 67 10.46 -7.53 -8.68
C PHE A 67 11.93 -7.92 -8.87
N LEU A 68 12.82 -7.45 -7.99
CA LEU A 68 14.25 -7.79 -8.02
C LEU A 68 14.50 -9.29 -7.81
N CYS A 69 13.72 -9.95 -6.95
CA CYS A 69 13.85 -11.40 -6.73
C CYS A 69 13.41 -12.24 -7.93
N ILE A 70 12.35 -11.83 -8.63
CA ILE A 70 11.80 -12.56 -9.79
C ILE A 70 12.60 -12.25 -11.06
N PHE A 71 13.10 -11.02 -11.19
CA PHE A 71 13.83 -10.51 -12.35
C PHE A 71 15.19 -9.92 -11.96
N PRO A 72 16.13 -10.72 -11.41
CA PRO A 72 17.39 -10.20 -10.89
C PRO A 72 18.38 -9.72 -11.95
N TYR A 73 18.18 -10.11 -13.22
CA TYR A 73 19.09 -9.84 -14.34
C TYR A 73 18.45 -8.97 -15.44
N LEU A 74 17.29 -8.38 -15.13
CA LEU A 74 16.52 -7.56 -16.08
C LEU A 74 16.86 -6.07 -15.93
#